data_AF-A0A1D2RD52-F1
#
_entry.id   AF-A0A1D2RD52-F1
#
_cell.length_a   1.000
_cell.length_b   1.000
_cell.length_c   1.000
_cell.angle_alpha   90.00
_cell.angle_beta   90.00
_cell.angle_gamma   90.00
#
_symmetry.space_group_name_H-M   'P 1'
#
loop_
_entity.id
_entity.type
_entity.pdbx_description
1 polymer ?
#
loop_
_entity_poly.entity_id
_entity_poly.type
_entity_poly.pdbx_seq_one_letter_code
_entity_poly.pdbx_strand_id
1 'polypeptide(L)'
;MDLEKELSDLPAPSIVFIISPPEDIGKVNMEILKSITAKGWVGLYITINQPYQNMVKIMERNKIDINRFFFIDCITKTAEGKAEREKNCLFISSDA
;
A
#
# COMPACT_ATOMS: atom_id res chain seq x y z
N MET A 1 -3.69 -13.62 13.07
CA MET A 1 -2.32 -13.18 13.39
C MET A 1 -2.46 -11.88 14.16
N ASP A 2 -1.84 -11.76 15.33
CA ASP A 2 -1.79 -10.49 16.05
C ASP A 2 -0.65 -9.65 15.47
N LEU A 3 -0.98 -8.86 14.45
CA LEU A 3 0.02 -8.12 13.69
C LEU A 3 0.75 -7.09 14.56
N GLU A 4 0.10 -6.49 15.55
CA GLU A 4 0.75 -5.52 16.42
C GLU A 4 1.84 -6.16 17.25
N LYS A 5 1.57 -7.34 17.80
CA LYS A 5 2.55 -8.13 18.54
C LYS A 5 3.76 -8.48 17.67
N GLU A 6 3.53 -9.04 16.48
CA GLU A 6 4.61 -9.48 15.57
C GLU A 6 5.46 -8.30 15.04
N LEU A 7 4.87 -7.11 14.89
CA LEU A 7 5.56 -5.92 14.37
C LEU A 7 6.13 -4.99 15.46
N SER A 8 5.93 -5.28 16.75
CA SER A 8 6.28 -4.37 17.85
C SER A 8 7.79 -4.30 18.15
N ASP A 9 8.50 -5.42 18.03
CA ASP A 9 9.91 -5.56 18.43
C ASP A 9 10.88 -5.66 17.25
N LEU A 10 10.46 -5.17 16.07
CA LEU A 10 11.31 -5.21 14.88
C LEU A 10 12.49 -4.21 15.00
N PRO A 11 13.74 -4.65 14.77
CA PRO A 11 14.88 -3.74 14.75
C PRO A 11 14.80 -2.78 13.57
N ALA A 12 15.19 -1.51 13.75
CA ALA A 12 15.24 -0.54 12.67
C ALA A 12 16.66 -0.47 12.06
N PRO A 13 16.85 -0.64 10.73
CA PRO A 13 15.84 -0.96 9.71
C PRO A 13 15.54 -2.47 9.60
N SER A 14 14.30 -2.82 9.25
CA SER A 14 13.86 -4.20 8.99
C SER A 14 13.08 -4.32 7.69
N ILE A 15 13.15 -5.49 7.06
CA ILE A 15 12.26 -5.90 5.97
C ILE A 15 11.36 -7.01 6.49
N VAL A 16 10.06 -6.87 6.28
CA VAL A 16 9.05 -7.86 6.71
C VAL A 16 8.38 -8.43 5.48
N PHE A 17 8.38 -9.76 5.36
CA PHE A 17 7.62 -10.48 4.34
C PHE A 17 6.40 -11.14 4.97
N ILE A 18 5.21 -10.85 4.45
CA ILE A 18 3.94 -11.34 4.98
C ILE A 18 3.31 -12.26 3.93
N ILE A 19 2.98 -13.48 4.36
CA ILE A 19 2.34 -14.50 3.53
C ILE A 19 0.93 -14.73 4.08
N SER A 20 -0.08 -14.71 3.20
CA SER A 20 -1.46 -15.05 3.55
C SER A 20 -2.10 -15.91 2.47
N PRO A 21 -3.15 -16.69 2.80
CA PRO A 21 -4.02 -17.28 1.79
C PRO A 21 -4.59 -16.22 0.85
N PRO A 22 -4.83 -16.54 -0.43
CA PRO A 22 -5.36 -15.60 -1.41
C PRO A 22 -6.66 -14.90 -0.98
N GLU A 23 -7.56 -15.64 -0.34
CA GLU A 23 -8.84 -15.17 0.18
C GLU A 23 -8.70 -14.10 1.28
N ASP A 24 -7.55 -14.06 1.97
CA ASP A 24 -7.31 -13.17 3.11
C ASP A 24 -6.45 -11.96 2.76
N ILE A 25 -5.81 -11.90 1.58
CA ILE A 25 -4.86 -10.82 1.20
C ILE A 25 -5.48 -9.43 1.41
N GLY A 26 -6.73 -9.23 0.98
CA GLY A 26 -7.41 -7.95 1.12
C GLY A 26 -7.61 -7.55 2.59
N LYS A 27 -8.01 -8.50 3.44
CA LYS A 27 -8.21 -8.29 4.87
C LYS A 27 -6.88 -7.99 5.57
N VAL A 28 -5.87 -8.83 5.33
CA VAL A 28 -4.54 -8.71 5.93
C VAL A 28 -3.89 -7.37 5.56
N ASN A 29 -3.96 -6.96 4.29
CA ASN A 29 -3.46 -5.66 3.85
C ASN A 29 -4.12 -4.49 4.60
N MET A 30 -5.43 -4.54 4.83
CA MET A 30 -6.14 -3.49 5.57
C MET A 30 -5.78 -3.47 7.05
N GLU A 31 -5.59 -4.63 7.68
CA GLU A 31 -5.11 -4.72 9.07
C GLU A 31 -3.72 -4.09 9.21
N ILE A 32 -2.79 -4.40 8.29
CA ILE A 32 -1.45 -3.81 8.25
C ILE A 32 -1.50 -2.28 8.16
N LEU A 33 -2.25 -1.77 7.19
CA LEU A 33 -2.35 -0.33 6.96
C LEU A 33 -3.02 0.39 8.14
N LYS A 34 -4.02 -0.21 8.78
CA LYS A 34 -4.64 0.33 10.00
C LYS A 34 -3.65 0.39 11.15
N SER A 35 -2.91 -0.68 11.41
CA SER A 35 -1.91 -0.70 12.49
C SER A 35 -0.79 0.32 12.27
N ILE A 36 -0.30 0.46 11.04
CA ILE A 36 0.73 1.44 10.69
C ILE A 36 0.21 2.88 10.86
N THR A 37 -0.99 3.18 10.35
CA THR A 37 -1.58 4.52 10.45
C THR A 37 -1.99 4.89 11.87
N ALA A 38 -2.44 3.91 12.68
CA ALA A 38 -2.75 4.11 14.10
C ALA A 38 -1.52 4.50 14.92
N LYS A 39 -0.33 4.02 14.54
CA LYS A 39 0.96 4.45 15.12
C LYS A 39 1.40 5.85 14.67
N GLY A 40 0.59 6.53 13.87
CA GLY A 40 0.87 7.88 13.38
C GLY A 40 1.85 7.92 12.21
N TRP A 41 2.26 6.77 11.68
CA TRP A 41 3.24 6.72 10.60
C TRP A 41 2.66 7.26 9.29
N VAL A 42 3.56 7.79 8.48
CA VAL A 42 3.33 8.20 7.09
C VAL A 42 4.29 7.40 6.21
N GLY A 43 3.90 7.07 4.99
CA GLY A 43 4.70 6.15 4.20
C GLY A 43 4.42 6.13 2.71
N LEU A 44 5.23 5.32 2.03
CA LEU A 44 5.08 5.03 0.62
C LEU A 44 4.25 3.76 0.47
N TYR A 45 3.22 3.78 -0.39
CA TYR A 45 2.47 2.59 -0.78
C TYR A 45 2.76 2.25 -2.24
N ILE A 46 3.45 1.13 -2.47
CA ILE A 46 3.77 0.64 -3.82
C ILE A 46 2.81 -0.50 -4.16
N THR A 47 2.16 -0.42 -5.32
CA THR A 47 1.27 -1.49 -5.81
C THR A 47 1.70 -1.99 -7.18
N ILE A 48 1.72 -3.31 -7.34
CA ILE A 48 2.12 -4.00 -8.57
C ILE A 48 0.99 -4.85 -9.17
N ASN A 49 -0.12 -5.03 -8.45
CA ASN A 49 -1.22 -5.91 -8.85
C ASN A 49 -2.61 -5.29 -8.65
N GLN A 50 -2.70 -4.11 -8.02
CA GLN A 50 -3.98 -3.44 -7.77
C GLN A 50 -3.89 -1.93 -8.07
N PRO A 51 -4.65 -1.40 -9.03
CA PRO A 51 -4.57 0.02 -9.39
C PRO A 51 -4.81 0.95 -8.20
N TYR A 52 -4.09 2.07 -8.16
CA TYR A 52 -4.17 3.10 -7.12
C TYR A 52 -5.61 3.53 -6.82
N GLN A 53 -6.40 3.79 -7.86
CA GLN A 53 -7.80 4.23 -7.72
C GLN A 53 -8.67 3.18 -6.99
N ASN A 54 -8.38 1.90 -7.17
CA ASN A 54 -9.09 0.83 -6.48
C ASN A 54 -8.61 0.75 -5.02
N MET A 55 -7.32 0.87 -4.78
CA MET A 55 -6.74 0.83 -3.44
C MET A 55 -7.25 1.99 -2.57
N VAL A 56 -7.29 3.21 -3.10
CA VAL A 56 -7.87 4.39 -2.41
C VAL A 56 -9.30 4.13 -1.96
N LYS A 57 -10.17 3.65 -2.87
CA LYS A 57 -11.56 3.34 -2.53
C LYS A 57 -11.67 2.27 -1.43
N ILE A 58 -10.79 1.27 -1.44
CA ILE A 58 -10.78 0.21 -0.43
C ILE A 58 -10.31 0.75 0.92
N MET A 59 -9.24 1.56 0.94
CA MET A 59 -8.72 2.20 2.15
C MET A 59 -9.75 3.15 2.77
N GLU A 60 -10.39 4.01 1.96
CA GLU A 60 -11.43 4.94 2.41
C GLU A 60 -12.65 4.21 3.01
N ARG A 61 -13.13 3.14 2.36
CA ARG A 61 -14.20 2.28 2.91
C ARG A 61 -13.80 1.64 4.24
N ASN A 62 -12.51 1.40 4.43
CA ASN A 62 -11.94 0.88 5.67
C ASN A 62 -11.57 1.97 6.70
N LYS A 63 -11.92 3.23 6.44
CA LYS A 63 -11.62 4.39 7.29
C LYS A 63 -10.12 4.61 7.52
N ILE A 64 -9.30 4.29 6.51
CA ILE A 64 -7.86 4.57 6.50
C ILE A 64 -7.65 5.91 5.82
N ASP A 65 -6.94 6.82 6.49
CA ASP A 65 -6.62 8.14 5.93
C ASP A 65 -5.55 8.02 4.83
N ILE A 66 -5.97 8.14 3.58
CA ILE A 66 -5.11 8.05 2.40
C ILE A 66 -4.08 9.18 2.33
N ASN A 67 -4.26 10.29 3.05
CA ASN A 67 -3.31 11.40 3.06
C ASN A 67 -2.03 11.08 3.84
N ARG A 68 -2.01 9.97 4.57
CA ARG A 68 -0.80 9.43 5.22
C ARG A 68 0.13 8.72 4.25
N PHE A 69 -0.27 8.56 2.99
CA PHE A 69 0.48 7.80 2.01
C PHE A 69 0.78 8.61 0.75
N PHE A 70 2.00 8.44 0.23
CA PHE A 70 2.30 8.71 -1.17
C PHE A 70 2.31 7.39 -1.93
N PHE A 71 1.64 7.34 -3.08
CA PHE A 71 1.43 6.11 -3.82
C PHE A 71 2.37 6.01 -5.02
N ILE A 72 2.85 4.79 -5.28
CA ILE A 72 3.46 4.41 -6.55
C ILE A 72 2.62 3.29 -7.15
N ASP A 73 2.03 3.55 -8.31
CA ASP A 73 1.23 2.58 -9.05
C ASP A 73 2.06 2.03 -10.21
N CYS A 74 2.46 0.77 -10.08
CA CYS A 74 3.27 0.06 -11.08
C CYS A 74 2.44 -0.82 -12.03
N ILE A 75 1.11 -0.82 -11.91
CA ILE A 75 0.22 -1.70 -12.69
C ILE A 75 -0.59 -0.92 -13.74
N THR A 76 -0.94 0.32 -13.45
CA THR A 76 -1.68 1.18 -14.38
C THR A 76 -0.75 1.65 -15.49
N LYS A 77 -1.07 1.27 -16.73
CA LYS A 77 -0.34 1.74 -17.92
C LYS A 77 -0.67 3.20 -18.21
N THR A 78 0.35 4.02 -18.37
CA THR A 78 0.24 5.42 -18.78
C THR A 78 0.32 5.57 -20.29
N ALA A 79 -0.07 6.73 -20.81
CA ALA A 79 0.10 7.01 -22.23
C ALA A 79 1.61 7.12 -22.53
N GLU A 80 2.05 6.47 -23.63
CA GLU A 80 3.46 6.44 -24.05
C GLU A 80 4.43 5.79 -23.04
N GLY A 81 3.93 5.11 -22.01
CA GLY A 81 4.78 4.43 -21.02
C GLY A 81 5.52 5.35 -20.04
N LYS A 82 5.27 6.67 -20.14
CA LYS A 82 5.95 7.68 -19.33
C LYS A 82 5.39 7.73 -17.93
N ALA A 83 6.24 8.02 -16.94
CA ALA A 83 5.77 8.24 -15.59
C ALA A 83 4.84 9.47 -15.54
N GLU A 84 3.64 9.30 -15.00
CA GLU A 84 2.64 10.35 -14.87
C GLU A 84 2.30 10.57 -13.39
N ARG A 85 2.05 11.82 -12.98
CA ARG A 85 1.64 12.14 -11.61
C ARG A 85 0.22 12.67 -11.59
N GLU A 86 -0.64 12.03 -10.82
CA GLU A 86 -1.99 12.52 -10.52
C GLU A 86 -2.21 12.50 -9.01
N LYS A 87 -2.64 13.63 -8.43
CA LYS A 87 -2.91 13.75 -6.99
C LYS A 87 -1.70 13.28 -6.14
N ASN A 88 -1.92 12.29 -5.26
CA ASN A 88 -0.92 11.70 -4.39
C ASN A 88 -0.34 10.38 -4.95
N CYS A 89 -0.37 10.18 -6.26
CA CYS A 89 0.15 8.98 -6.91
C CYS A 89 1.13 9.31 -8.04
N LEU A 90 2.22 8.56 -8.11
CA LEU A 90 3.10 8.45 -9.26
C LEU A 90 2.81 7.13 -9.98
N PHE A 91 2.36 7.21 -11.22
CA PHE A 91 2.18 6.05 -12.09
C PHE A 91 3.50 5.77 -12.80
N ILE A 92 3.97 4.53 -12.71
CA ILE A 92 5.20 4.08 -13.35
C ILE A 92 4.87 2.81 -14.12
N SER A 93 4.95 2.86 -15.45
CA SER A 93 5.03 1.64 -16.25
C SER A 93 6.48 1.36 -16.59
N SER A 94 6.90 0.09 -16.50
CA SER A 94 8.10 -0.32 -17.22
C SER A 94 7.72 -0.45 -18.69
N ASP A 95 8.36 0.32 -19.56
CA ASP A 95 8.42 -0.02 -20.97
C ASP A 95 9.13 -1.37 -21.07
N ALA A 96 8.43 -2.37 -21.61
CA ALA A 96 9.01 -3.65 -22.01
C ALA A 96 9.46 -3.55 -23.47
#